data_AF-A0A521FRY2-F1
#
_entry.id   AF-A0A521FRY2-F1
#
_cell.length_a   1.000
_cell.length_b   1.000
_cell.length_c   1.000
_cell.angle_alpha   90.00
_cell.angle_beta   90.00
_cell.angle_gamma   90.00
#
_symmetry.space_group_name_H-M   'P 1'
#
loop_
_entity.id
_entity.type
_entity.pdbx_description
1 polymer ?
#
loop_
_entity_poly.entity_id
_entity_poly.type
_entity_poly.pdbx_seq_one_letter_code
_entity_poly.pdbx_strand_id
1 'polypeptide(L)'
;MNPHPFIILITGLLILLWAYASFSKLFDLKQFNHALMIQVFPRWLGKILLFALPISEIALIVLLLIPETRLIGMYSSMFLMALFTLYVGGAVFHIYDRHPCACGGLFGRLGWHKHFKVNIMLTLIALAGVILMEI
;
A
#
# COMPACT_ATOMS: atom_id res chain seq x y z
N MET A 1 -21.11 6.49 -20.95
CA MET A 1 -20.26 7.47 -20.23
C MET A 1 -18.82 7.15 -20.55
N ASN A 2 -17.99 8.14 -20.91
CA ASN A 2 -16.57 7.89 -21.16
C ASN A 2 -15.86 7.63 -19.82
N PRO A 3 -15.28 6.44 -19.58
CA PRO A 3 -14.66 6.09 -18.28
C PRO A 3 -13.28 6.76 -18.08
N HIS A 4 -12.70 7.30 -19.16
CA HIS A 4 -11.36 7.86 -19.21
C HIS A 4 -11.00 8.87 -18.10
N PRO A 5 -11.82 9.87 -17.74
CA PRO A 5 -11.49 10.79 -16.64
C PRO A 5 -11.41 10.10 -15.28
N PHE A 6 -12.26 9.11 -15.01
CA PHE A 6 -12.24 8.36 -13.75
C PHE A 6 -10.99 7.49 -13.64
N ILE A 7 -10.58 6.87 -14.75
CA ILE A 7 -9.34 6.09 -14.83
C ILE A 7 -8.13 6.96 -14.47
N ILE A 8 -8.03 8.17 -15.04
CA ILE A 8 -6.92 9.10 -14.74
C ILE A 8 -6.94 9.50 -13.26
N LEU A 9 -8.11 9.81 -12.70
CA LEU A 9 -8.25 10.20 -11.31
C LEU A 9 -7.79 9.09 -10.35
N ILE A 10 -8.24 7.85 -10.57
CA ILE A 10 -7.87 6.69 -9.75
C ILE A 10 -6.36 6.42 -9.90
N THR A 11 -5.84 6.45 -11.12
CA THR A 11 -4.41 6.22 -11.40
C THR A 11 -3.56 7.26 -10.69
N GLY A 12 -3.92 8.54 -10.78
CA GLY A 12 -3.21 9.65 -10.12
C GLY A 12 -3.23 9.52 -8.60
N LEU A 13 -4.38 9.15 -8.01
CA LEU A 13 -4.49 8.91 -6.57
C LEU A 13 -3.56 7.78 -6.10
N LEU A 14 -3.53 6.66 -6.82
CA LEU A 14 -2.67 5.53 -6.49
C LEU A 14 -1.18 5.87 -6.68
N ILE A 15 -0.81 6.61 -7.73
CA ILE A 15 0.56 7.11 -7.90
C ILE A 15 0.99 7.96 -6.70
N LEU A 16 0.14 8.89 -6.24
CA LEU A 16 0.44 9.74 -5.09
C LEU A 16 0.58 8.91 -3.80
N LEU A 17 -0.28 7.91 -3.61
CA LEU A 17 -0.21 6.98 -2.49
C LEU A 17 1.14 6.24 -2.49
N TRP A 18 1.53 5.63 -3.62
CA TRP A 18 2.76 4.85 -3.73
C TRP A 18 4.01 5.72 -3.64
N ALA A 19 3.98 6.93 -4.19
CA ALA A 19 5.06 7.91 -4.05
C ALA A 19 5.26 8.32 -2.59
N TYR A 20 4.17 8.65 -1.90
CA TYR A 20 4.23 8.96 -0.47
C TYR A 20 4.77 7.77 0.35
N ALA A 21 4.24 6.58 0.10
CA ALA A 21 4.59 5.35 0.81
C ALA A 21 6.07 4.97 0.61
N SER A 22 6.58 5.02 -0.61
CA SER A 22 7.97 4.66 -0.92
C SER A 22 8.95 5.70 -0.41
N PHE A 23 8.71 6.97 -0.68
CA PHE A 23 9.62 8.04 -0.29
C PHE A 23 9.71 8.21 1.23
N SER A 24 8.58 8.12 1.96
CA SER A 24 8.63 8.17 3.42
C SER A 24 9.48 7.04 4.04
N LYS A 25 9.55 5.86 3.40
CA LYS A 25 10.41 4.74 3.83
C LYS A 25 11.88 4.96 3.47
N LEU A 26 12.15 5.49 2.27
CA LEU A 26 13.52 5.71 1.80
C LEU A 26 14.21 6.90 2.50
N PHE A 27 13.46 7.98 2.79
CA PHE A 27 14.01 9.13 3.50
C PHE A 27 14.45 8.80 4.93
N ASP A 28 13.75 7.90 5.61
CA ASP A 28 14.13 7.42 6.95
C ASP A 28 14.17 5.90 7.01
N LEU A 29 15.11 5.33 6.24
CA LEU A 29 15.30 3.89 6.14
C LEU A 29 15.65 3.25 7.50
N LYS A 30 16.30 4.00 8.40
CA LYS A 30 16.64 3.54 9.75
C LYS A 30 15.37 3.35 10.58
N GLN A 31 14.47 4.34 10.60
CA GLN A 31 13.19 4.24 11.29
C GLN A 31 12.31 3.16 10.67
N PHE A 32 12.30 3.03 9.34
CA PHE A 32 11.54 1.98 8.66
C PHE A 32 12.06 0.58 9.01
N ASN A 33 13.38 0.37 9.01
CA ASN A 33 13.99 -0.88 9.45
C ASN A 33 13.63 -1.20 10.90
N HIS A 34 13.74 -0.23 11.81
CA HIS A 34 13.34 -0.43 13.20
C HIS A 34 11.87 -0.84 13.32
N ALA A 35 10.97 -0.16 12.59
CA ALA A 35 9.56 -0.48 12.55
C ALA A 35 9.28 -1.90 12.05
N LEU A 36 10.00 -2.38 11.03
CA LEU A 36 9.89 -3.75 10.52
C LEU A 36 10.39 -4.81 11.52
N MET A 37 11.44 -4.52 12.29
CA MET A 37 12.02 -5.48 13.25
C MET A 37 11.15 -5.74 14.49
N ILE A 38 10.18 -4.87 14.75
CA ILE A 38 9.22 -4.96 15.87
C ILE A 38 7.81 -5.38 15.44
N GLN A 39 7.61 -5.69 14.15
CA GLN A 39 6.34 -6.24 13.69
C GLN A 39 6.14 -7.69 14.16
N VAL A 40 4.92 -8.19 13.95
CA VAL A 40 4.48 -9.52 14.39
C VAL A 40 5.12 -10.67 13.60
N PHE A 41 5.66 -10.38 12.41
CA PHE A 41 6.30 -11.38 11.57
C PHE A 41 7.79 -11.61 11.93
N PRO A 42 8.39 -12.72 11.49
CA PRO A 42 9.80 -13.02 11.76
C PRO A 42 10.75 -11.94 11.24
N ARG A 43 11.85 -11.70 11.97
CA ARG A 43 12.86 -10.70 11.60
C ARG A 43 13.47 -10.92 10.20
N TRP A 44 13.59 -12.17 9.75
CA TRP A 44 14.11 -12.46 8.41
C TRP A 44 13.20 -11.89 7.32
N LEU A 45 11.87 -11.95 7.51
CA LEU A 45 10.91 -11.33 6.59
C LEU A 45 11.03 -9.81 6.65
N GLY A 46 11.19 -9.22 7.84
CA GLY A 46 11.45 -7.80 7.99
C GLY A 46 12.68 -7.31 7.20
N LYS A 47 13.77 -8.08 7.17
CA LYS A 47 14.95 -7.74 6.35
C LYS A 47 14.67 -7.74 4.85
N ILE A 48 13.83 -8.66 4.38
CA ILE A 48 13.40 -8.72 2.97
C ILE A 48 12.51 -7.52 2.65
N LEU A 49 11.51 -7.26 3.49
CA LEU A 49 10.54 -6.19 3.32
C LEU A 49 11.17 -4.79 3.36
N LEU A 50 12.31 -4.62 4.03
CA LEU A 50 13.05 -3.36 4.10
C LEU A 50 13.33 -2.76 2.72
N PHE A 51 13.67 -3.59 1.74
CA PHE A 51 13.91 -3.15 0.37
C PHE A 51 12.78 -3.56 -0.57
N ALA A 52 12.18 -4.74 -0.37
CA ALA A 52 11.11 -5.21 -1.24
C ALA A 52 9.90 -4.27 -1.28
N LEU A 53 9.49 -3.72 -0.13
CA LEU A 53 8.35 -2.80 -0.08
C LEU A 53 8.61 -1.50 -0.88
N PRO A 54 9.63 -0.68 -0.57
CA PRO A 54 9.86 0.56 -1.31
C PRO A 54 10.15 0.31 -2.80
N ILE A 55 10.84 -0.78 -3.16
CA ILE A 55 11.08 -1.14 -4.57
C ILE A 55 9.77 -1.49 -5.26
N SER A 56 8.91 -2.30 -4.64
CA SER A 56 7.59 -2.66 -5.21
C SER A 56 6.71 -1.43 -5.38
N GLU A 57 6.72 -0.51 -4.43
CA GLU A 57 5.94 0.73 -4.48
C GLU A 57 6.41 1.66 -5.60
N ILE A 58 7.73 1.79 -5.81
CA ILE A 58 8.29 2.53 -6.95
C ILE A 58 7.94 1.86 -8.27
N ALA A 59 8.01 0.52 -8.34
CA ALA A 59 7.62 -0.23 -9.54
C ALA A 59 6.14 0.01 -9.89
N LEU A 60 5.25 0.07 -8.89
CA LEU A 60 3.83 0.40 -9.10
C LEU A 60 3.64 1.79 -9.69
N ILE A 61 4.42 2.80 -9.24
CA ILE A 61 4.38 4.15 -9.83
C ILE A 61 4.71 4.09 -11.33
N VAL A 62 5.79 3.38 -11.69
CA VAL A 62 6.23 3.24 -13.09
C VAL A 62 5.16 2.54 -13.93
N LEU A 63 4.61 1.42 -13.42
CA LEU A 63 3.57 0.66 -14.12
C LEU A 63 2.30 1.49 -14.36
N LEU A 64 1.90 2.32 -13.39
CA LEU A 64 0.70 3.16 -13.49
C LEU A 64 0.90 4.38 -14.42
N LEU A 65 2.12 4.92 -14.52
CA LEU A 65 2.45 6.04 -15.39
C LEU A 65 2.40 5.65 -16.87
N ILE A 66 2.95 4.49 -17.23
CA ILE A 66 3.03 4.00 -18.60
C ILE A 66 1.65 3.45 -19.03
N PRO A 67 0.97 4.04 -20.04
CA PRO A 67 -0.38 3.64 -20.45
C PRO A 67 -0.52 2.14 -20.75
N GLU A 68 0.48 1.56 -21.43
CA GLU A 68 0.50 0.16 -21.88
C GLU A 68 0.57 -0.83 -20.71
N THR A 69 1.16 -0.45 -19.58
CA THR A 69 1.31 -1.30 -18.39
C THR A 69 0.34 -0.96 -17.27
N ARG A 70 -0.51 0.05 -17.47
CA ARG A 70 -1.35 0.62 -16.41
C ARG A 70 -2.31 -0.38 -15.80
N LEU A 71 -2.89 -1.28 -16.60
CA LEU A 71 -3.78 -2.34 -16.11
C LEU A 71 -3.02 -3.29 -15.16
N ILE A 72 -1.80 -3.68 -15.52
CA ILE A 72 -0.92 -4.51 -14.65
C ILE A 72 -0.60 -3.75 -13.36
N GLY A 73 -0.29 -2.46 -13.45
CA GLY A 73 -0.09 -1.59 -12.29
C GLY A 73 -1.32 -1.48 -11.40
N MET A 74 -2.52 -1.44 -11.98
CA MET A 74 -3.79 -1.38 -11.26
C MET A 74 -4.08 -2.69 -10.52
N TYR A 75 -3.93 -3.83 -11.19
CA TYR A 75 -4.02 -5.16 -10.56
C TYR A 75 -3.02 -5.34 -9.42
N SER A 76 -1.77 -4.96 -9.65
CA SER A 76 -0.70 -5.07 -8.67
C SER A 76 -0.94 -4.13 -7.47
N SER A 77 -1.48 -2.93 -7.72
CA SER A 77 -1.90 -1.98 -6.68
C SER A 77 -3.05 -2.53 -5.85
N MET A 78 -4.08 -3.11 -6.48
CA MET A 78 -5.21 -3.74 -5.80
C MET A 78 -4.72 -4.89 -4.91
N PHE A 79 -3.85 -5.75 -5.44
CA PHE A 79 -3.29 -6.88 -4.70
C PHE A 79 -2.48 -6.42 -3.48
N LEU A 80 -1.54 -5.47 -3.67
CA LEU A 80 -0.73 -4.97 -2.56
C LEU A 80 -1.55 -4.23 -1.51
N MET A 81 -2.55 -3.44 -1.93
CA MET A 81 -3.49 -2.80 -1.01
C MET A 81 -4.35 -3.81 -0.25
N ALA A 82 -4.78 -4.90 -0.90
CA ALA A 82 -5.49 -5.97 -0.22
C ALA A 82 -4.61 -6.65 0.85
N LEU A 83 -3.34 -6.94 0.55
CA LEU A 83 -2.39 -7.47 1.54
C LEU A 83 -2.20 -6.53 2.74
N PHE A 84 -2.02 -5.23 2.49
CA PHE A 84 -1.94 -4.23 3.57
C PHE A 84 -3.24 -4.13 4.36
N THR A 85 -4.39 -4.23 3.70
CA THR A 85 -5.70 -4.24 4.36
C THR A 85 -5.83 -5.45 5.28
N LEU A 86 -5.48 -6.65 4.81
CA LEU A 86 -5.52 -7.87 5.60
C LEU A 86 -4.59 -7.79 6.82
N TYR A 87 -3.38 -7.28 6.62
CA TYR A 87 -2.42 -7.08 7.71
C TYR A 87 -2.95 -6.13 8.80
N VAL A 88 -3.44 -4.96 8.38
CA VAL A 88 -4.01 -3.96 9.31
C VAL A 88 -5.30 -4.49 9.95
N GLY A 89 -6.10 -5.26 9.23
CA GLY A 89 -7.29 -5.94 9.75
C GLY A 89 -6.94 -6.93 10.86
N GLY A 90 -5.89 -7.73 10.70
CA GLY A 90 -5.41 -8.64 11.75
C GLY A 90 -5.04 -7.92 13.05
N ALA A 91 -4.47 -6.71 12.93
CA ALA A 91 -4.18 -5.87 14.10
C ALA A 91 -5.45 -5.32 14.77
N VAL A 92 -6.46 -4.94 13.98
CA VAL A 92 -7.77 -4.44 14.47
C VAL A 92 -8.59 -5.54 15.15
N PHE A 93 -8.57 -6.74 14.60
CA PHE A 93 -9.33 -7.88 15.11
C PHE A 93 -8.55 -8.71 16.16
N HIS A 94 -7.42 -8.19 16.65
CA HIS A 94 -6.60 -8.86 17.68
C HIS A 94 -6.18 -10.30 17.30
N ILE A 95 -5.91 -10.54 16.02
CA ILE A 95 -5.49 -11.86 15.51
C ILE A 95 -4.05 -12.19 15.90
N TYR A 96 -3.22 -11.17 16.14
CA TYR A 96 -1.81 -11.34 16.46
C TYR A 96 -1.57 -11.42 17.97
N ASP A 97 -0.66 -12.31 18.39
CA ASP A 97 -0.25 -12.49 19.80
C ASP A 97 0.39 -11.23 20.42
N ARG A 98 0.88 -10.32 19.57
CA ARG A 98 1.45 -9.05 19.98
C ARG A 98 0.84 -7.94 19.14
N HIS A 99 0.46 -6.84 19.80
CA HIS A 99 -0.02 -5.66 19.11
C HIS A 99 1.12 -5.05 18.27
N PRO A 100 0.98 -4.95 16.94
CA PRO A 100 2.00 -4.34 16.12
C PRO A 100 2.17 -2.87 16.48
N CYS A 101 3.41 -2.39 16.45
CA CYS A 101 3.70 -0.99 16.60
C CYS A 101 3.33 -0.25 15.30
N ALA A 102 2.72 0.94 15.42
CA ALA A 102 2.37 1.76 14.27
C ALA A 102 3.66 2.19 13.53
N CYS A 103 3.84 1.71 12.30
CA CYS A 103 5.00 2.05 11.47
C CYS A 103 4.97 3.53 11.07
N GLY A 104 6.15 4.17 11.06
CA GLY A 104 6.33 5.59 10.79
C GLY A 104 5.77 6.10 9.45
N GLY A 105 5.48 7.41 9.41
CA GLY A 105 4.79 8.11 8.33
C GLY A 105 3.42 8.65 8.76
N LEU A 106 2.61 9.08 7.79
CA LEU A 106 1.26 9.61 8.00
C LEU A 106 0.36 8.57 8.67
N PHE A 107 0.52 7.30 8.28
CA PHE A 107 -0.26 6.18 8.80
C PHE A 107 0.17 5.72 10.19
N GLY A 108 1.39 6.05 10.63
CA GLY A 108 1.84 5.79 12.00
C GLY A 108 1.15 6.65 13.05
N ARG A 109 0.59 7.79 12.63
CA ARG A 109 -0.22 8.68 13.47
C ARG A 109 -1.70 8.32 13.48
N LEU A 110 -2.13 7.41 12.59
CA LEU A 110 -3.49 6.91 12.57
C LEU A 110 -3.63 5.74 13.56
N GLY A 111 -4.67 5.76 14.38
CA GLY A 111 -5.06 4.57 15.13
C GLY A 111 -5.44 3.42 14.18
N TRP A 112 -5.20 2.17 14.58
CA TRP A 112 -5.39 0.98 13.75
C TRP A 112 -6.76 0.90 13.05
N HIS A 113 -7.85 1.22 13.76
CA HIS A 113 -9.19 1.25 13.15
C HIS A 113 -9.34 2.28 12.04
N LYS A 114 -8.74 3.47 12.18
CA LYS A 114 -8.79 4.51 11.14
C LYS A 114 -7.96 4.09 9.95
N HIS A 115 -6.77 3.54 10.19
CA HIS A 115 -5.91 3.01 9.14
C HIS A 115 -6.62 1.90 8.35
N PHE A 116 -7.29 0.97 9.04
CA PHE A 116 -8.03 -0.11 8.39
C PHE A 116 -9.11 0.40 7.44
N LYS A 117 -9.91 1.39 7.88
CA LYS A 117 -10.93 2.02 7.03
C LYS A 117 -10.35 2.66 5.77
N VAL A 118 -9.21 3.36 5.91
CA VAL A 118 -8.52 3.97 4.76
C VAL A 118 -8.01 2.89 3.80
N ASN A 119 -7.43 1.81 4.31
CA ASN A 119 -6.92 0.72 3.48
C ASN A 119 -8.05 0.00 2.72
N ILE A 120 -9.20 -0.25 3.36
CA ILE A 120 -10.39 -0.78 2.68
C ILE A 120 -10.82 0.16 1.56
N MET A 121 -10.96 1.46 1.84
CA MET A 121 -11.37 2.44 0.84
C MET A 121 -10.43 2.46 -0.36
N LEU A 122 -9.12 2.50 -0.13
CA LEU A 122 -8.12 2.49 -1.19
C LEU A 122 -8.10 1.17 -1.98
N THR A 123 -8.33 0.03 -1.32
CA THR A 123 -8.46 -1.26 -1.98
C THR A 123 -9.68 -1.29 -2.92
N LEU A 124 -10.81 -0.77 -2.47
CA LEU A 124 -12.03 -0.66 -3.30
C LEU A 124 -11.83 0.30 -4.48
N ILE A 125 -11.09 1.40 -4.29
CA ILE A 125 -10.74 2.33 -5.37
C ILE A 125 -9.86 1.63 -6.42
N ALA A 126 -8.86 0.85 -5.98
CA ALA A 126 -8.03 0.08 -6.90
C ALA A 126 -8.86 -0.98 -7.66
N LEU A 127 -9.77 -1.69 -6.99
CA LEU A 127 -10.70 -2.62 -7.63
C LEU A 127 -11.61 -1.92 -8.65
N ALA A 128 -12.16 -0.76 -8.33
CA ALA A 128 -12.95 0.03 -9.27
C ALA A 128 -12.12 0.45 -10.49
N GLY A 129 -10.85 0.80 -10.29
CA GLY A 129 -9.90 1.10 -11.37
C GLY A 129 -9.67 -0.09 -12.30
N VAL A 130 -9.53 -1.31 -11.76
CA VAL A 130 -9.44 -2.54 -12.55
C VAL A 130 -10.70 -2.73 -13.39
N ILE A 131 -11.86 -2.73 -12.75
CA ILE A 131 -13.15 -2.96 -13.41
C ILE A 131 -13.36 -1.94 -14.54
N LEU A 132 -13.08 -0.66 -14.30
CA LEU A 132 -13.24 0.40 -15.31
C LEU A 132 -12.29 0.26 -16.51
N MET A 133 -11.14 -0.40 -16.36
CA MET A 133 -10.19 -0.61 -17.45
C MET A 133 -10.47 -1.87 -18.27
N GLU A 134 -11.26 -2.81 -17.74
CA GLU A 134 -11.64 -4.04 -18.46
C GLU A 134 -12.98 -3.94 -19.21
N ILE A 135 -13.80 -2.94 -18.88
CA ILE A 135 -15.04 -2.62 -19.59
C ILE A 135 -14.74 -1.79 -20.83
#